data_AF-A0A4Q6AGG1-F1
#
_entry.id   AF-A0A4Q6AGG1-F1
#
_cell.length_a   1.000
_cell.length_b   1.000
_cell.length_c   1.000
_cell.angle_alpha   90.00
_cell.angle_beta   90.00
_cell.angle_gamma   90.00
#
_symmetry.space_group_name_H-M   'P 1'
#
loop_
_entity.id
_entity.type
_entity.pdbx_description
1 polymer ?
#
loop_
_entity_poly.entity_id
_entity_poly.type
_entity_poly.pdbx_seq_one_letter_code
_entity_poly.pdbx_strand_id
1 'polypeptide(L)'
;MQEITVTEIKERLDAGEKLHIIDVREPEEYAEFNIGAQHVPLGKILSMQVDELEEYKDEELIIHCRSGKRSAQACLFLETMGYSNCKNVTGGILAWQEAYGRQ
;
A
#
# COMPACT_ATOMS: atom_id res chain seq x y z
N MET A 1 0.34 -12.96 5.45
CA MET A 1 -0.13 -11.58 5.58
C MET A 1 0.37 -10.90 6.86
N GLN A 2 1.32 -9.99 6.68
CA GLN A 2 1.78 -9.07 7.72
C GLN A 2 0.94 -7.79 7.69
N GLU A 3 0.87 -7.09 8.81
CA GLU A 3 0.14 -5.82 8.94
C GLU A 3 1.06 -4.71 9.42
N ILE A 4 0.77 -3.47 9.04
CA ILE A 4 1.47 -2.27 9.48
C ILE A 4 0.46 -1.16 9.75
N THR A 5 0.71 -0.35 10.77
CA THR A 5 -0.17 0.77 11.12
C THR A 5 0.26 2.06 10.42
N VAL A 6 -0.68 3.00 10.25
CA VAL A 6 -0.37 4.34 9.71
C VAL A 6 0.64 5.10 10.57
N THR A 7 0.66 4.83 11.89
CA THR A 7 1.63 5.42 12.82
C THR A 7 3.04 4.93 12.52
N GLU A 8 3.23 3.63 12.37
CA GLU A 8 4.55 3.06 12.09
C GLU A 8 5.08 3.49 10.72
N ILE A 9 4.20 3.59 9.71
CA ILE A 9 4.56 4.17 8.41
C ILE A 9 5.03 5.62 8.60
N LYS A 10 4.29 6.43 9.36
CA LYS A 10 4.62 7.84 9.57
C LYS A 10 5.96 7.99 10.28
N GLU A 11 6.21 7.22 11.34
CA GLU A 11 7.48 7.24 12.09
C GLU A 11 8.67 6.90 11.19
N ARG A 12 8.55 5.88 10.33
CA ARG A 12 9.61 5.49 9.39
C ARG A 12 9.83 6.54 8.30
N LEU A 13 8.76 7.15 7.79
CA LEU A 13 8.86 8.27 6.85
C LEU A 13 9.53 9.49 7.50
N ASP A 14 9.19 9.84 8.74
CA ASP A 14 9.83 10.93 9.50
C ASP A 14 11.30 10.63 9.83
N ALA A 15 11.66 9.36 10.00
CA ALA A 15 13.05 8.92 10.15
C ALA A 15 13.86 9.01 8.84
N GLY A 16 13.23 9.37 7.71
CA GLY A 16 13.86 9.47 6.39
C GLY A 16 14.05 8.12 5.70
N GLU A 17 13.33 7.09 6.15
CA GLU A 17 13.38 5.77 5.53
C GLU A 17 12.61 5.77 4.20
N LYS A 18 13.16 5.08 3.20
CA LYS A 18 12.48 4.91 1.91
C LYS A 18 11.58 3.69 1.99
N LEU A 19 10.28 3.93 1.93
CA LEU A 19 9.26 2.89 1.98
C LEU A 19 8.58 2.74 0.61
N HIS A 20 8.39 1.49 0.18
CA HIS A 20 7.64 1.20 -1.03
C HIS A 20 6.16 1.06 -0.68
N ILE A 21 5.44 2.18 -0.75
CA ILE A 21 4.01 2.23 -0.41
C ILE A 21 3.20 2.15 -1.70
N ILE A 22 2.29 1.17 -1.80
CA ILE A 22 1.43 0.91 -2.95
C ILE A 22 -0.03 1.23 -2.61
N ASP A 23 -0.65 2.08 -3.42
CA ASP A 23 -2.07 2.38 -3.33
C ASP A 23 -2.85 1.56 -4.37
N VAL A 24 -3.76 0.70 -3.88
CA VAL A 24 -4.58 -0.18 -4.73
C VAL A 24 -6.00 0.32 -4.97
N ARG A 25 -6.28 1.58 -4.63
CA ARG A 25 -7.59 2.22 -4.87
C ARG A 25 -7.80 2.53 -6.36
N GLU A 26 -9.00 2.97 -6.69
CA GLU A 26 -9.31 3.47 -8.03
C GLU A 26 -8.57 4.80 -8.30
N PRO A 27 -8.26 5.12 -9.56
CA PRO A 27 -7.52 6.34 -9.93
C PRO A 27 -8.19 7.62 -9.45
N GLU A 28 -9.52 7.66 -9.40
CA GLU A 28 -10.28 8.80 -8.90
C GLU A 28 -10.00 9.03 -7.40
N GLU A 29 -10.04 7.96 -6.58
CA GLU A 29 -9.74 8.04 -5.14
C GLU A 29 -8.28 8.45 -4.87
N TYR A 30 -7.35 7.98 -5.71
CA TYR A 30 -5.93 8.32 -5.60
C TYR A 30 -5.65 9.79 -5.98
N ALA A 31 -6.36 10.31 -7.00
CA ALA A 31 -6.26 11.69 -7.43
C ALA A 31 -6.84 12.69 -6.42
N GLU A 32 -7.89 12.31 -5.67
CA GLU A 32 -8.46 13.15 -4.61
C GLU A 32 -7.49 13.37 -3.44
N PHE A 33 -6.84 12.31 -2.97
CA PHE A 33 -5.89 12.38 -1.86
C PHE A 33 -4.98 11.16 -1.88
N ASN A 34 -3.66 11.37 -1.77
CA ASN A 34 -2.68 10.32 -1.61
C ASN A 34 -1.53 10.78 -0.70
N ILE A 35 -0.72 9.82 -0.28
CA ILE A 35 0.39 10.03 0.67
C ILE A 35 1.76 9.93 -0.02
N GLY A 36 1.81 10.14 -1.35
CA GLY A 36 3.01 9.91 -2.15
C GLY A 36 3.30 8.42 -2.43
N ALA A 37 2.28 7.55 -2.27
CA ALA A 37 2.35 6.13 -2.62
C ALA A 37 2.37 5.92 -4.13
N GLN A 38 3.00 4.85 -4.62
CA GLN A 38 2.89 4.42 -6.01
C GLN A 38 1.49 3.84 -6.27
N HIS A 39 0.83 4.28 -7.34
CA HIS A 39 -0.56 3.89 -7.62
C HIS A 39 -0.64 2.66 -8.52
N VAL A 40 -1.10 1.54 -7.95
CA VAL A 40 -1.30 0.27 -8.68
C VAL A 40 -2.69 -0.28 -8.35
N PRO A 41 -3.72 0.03 -9.15
CA PRO A 41 -5.08 -0.42 -8.89
C PRO A 41 -5.19 -1.93 -8.65
N LEU A 42 -6.05 -2.35 -7.72
CA LEU A 42 -6.28 -3.78 -7.42
C LEU A 42 -6.59 -4.58 -8.69
N GLY A 43 -7.35 -4.02 -9.63
CA GLY A 43 -7.67 -4.67 -10.90
C GLY A 43 -6.44 -5.03 -11.75
N LYS A 44 -5.40 -4.18 -11.75
CA LYS A 44 -4.13 -4.49 -12.42
C LYS A 44 -3.41 -5.63 -11.72
N ILE A 45 -3.35 -5.59 -10.39
CA ILE A 45 -2.70 -6.63 -9.59
C ILE A 45 -3.33 -7.99 -9.88
N LEU A 46 -4.66 -8.08 -9.78
CA LEU A 46 -5.39 -9.34 -10.04
C LEU A 46 -5.29 -9.82 -11.49
N SER A 47 -5.00 -8.92 -12.43
CA SER A 47 -4.75 -9.24 -13.84
C SER A 47 -3.29 -9.60 -14.13
N MET A 48 -2.45 -9.75 -13.08
CA MET A 48 -1.01 -10.00 -13.16
C MET A 48 -0.21 -8.89 -13.89
N GLN A 49 -0.79 -7.69 -14.02
CA GLN A 49 -0.14 -6.52 -14.61
C GLN A 49 0.62 -5.76 -13.53
N VAL A 50 1.69 -6.36 -13.03
CA VAL A 50 2.49 -5.87 -11.90
C VAL A 50 3.97 -5.68 -12.27
N ASP A 51 4.26 -5.43 -13.55
CA ASP A 51 5.62 -5.22 -14.06
C ASP A 51 6.37 -4.12 -13.27
N GLU A 52 5.63 -3.08 -12.84
CA GLU A 52 6.14 -1.97 -12.03
C GLU A 52 6.47 -2.35 -10.57
N LEU A 53 6.05 -3.54 -10.12
CA LEU A 53 6.34 -4.06 -8.79
C LEU A 53 7.41 -5.16 -8.82
N GLU A 54 7.79 -5.68 -10.00
CA GLU A 54 8.71 -6.82 -10.10
C GLU A 54 10.08 -6.56 -9.48
N GLU A 55 10.55 -5.32 -9.46
CA GLU A 55 11.81 -4.94 -8.79
C GLU A 55 11.73 -5.04 -7.25
N TYR A 56 10.53 -5.01 -6.68
CA TYR A 56 10.28 -5.04 -5.24
C TYR A 56 9.95 -6.44 -4.70
N LYS A 57 10.17 -7.51 -5.48
CA LYS A 57 9.80 -8.89 -5.12
C LYS A 57 10.43 -9.38 -3.81
N ASP A 58 11.67 -8.97 -3.58
CA ASP A 58 12.47 -9.28 -2.39
C ASP A 58 12.49 -8.11 -1.37
N GLU A 59 11.83 -6.99 -1.69
CA GLU A 59 11.76 -5.82 -0.83
C GLU A 59 10.45 -5.77 -0.03
N GLU A 60 10.40 -4.89 0.97
CA GLU A 60 9.17 -4.65 1.72
C GLU A 60 8.18 -3.80 0.91
N LEU A 61 7.01 -4.36 0.62
CA LEU A 61 5.90 -3.67 -0.02
C LEU A 61 4.79 -3.39 0.99
N ILE A 62 4.51 -2.12 1.20
CA ILE A 62 3.44 -1.65 2.08
C ILE A 62 2.22 -1.31 1.23
N ILE A 63 1.16 -2.08 1.33
CA ILE A 63 0.01 -1.98 0.45
C ILE A 63 -1.18 -1.44 1.23
N HIS A 64 -1.77 -0.35 0.75
CA HIS A 64 -2.95 0.25 1.35
C HIS A 64 -4.07 0.45 0.34
N CYS A 65 -5.27 0.56 0.88
CA CYS A 65 -6.44 1.00 0.12
C CYS A 65 -7.21 2.02 0.94
N ARG A 66 -8.54 2.08 0.77
CA ARG A 66 -9.38 2.97 1.58
C ARG A 66 -9.45 2.56 3.06
N SER A 67 -9.68 1.27 3.34
CA SER A 67 -9.97 0.78 4.70
C SER A 67 -9.23 -0.51 5.10
N GLY A 68 -8.34 -1.04 4.25
CA GLY A 68 -7.58 -2.26 4.49
C GLY A 68 -8.10 -3.53 3.78
N LYS A 69 -9.32 -3.54 3.23
CA LYS A 69 -9.92 -4.74 2.61
C LYS A 69 -9.33 -5.10 1.24
N ARG A 70 -9.24 -4.12 0.34
CA ARG A 70 -8.69 -4.32 -1.03
C ARG A 70 -7.20 -4.60 -1.00
N SER A 71 -6.48 -3.93 -0.10
CA SER A 71 -5.05 -4.13 0.11
C SER A 71 -4.74 -5.51 0.69
N ALA A 72 -5.56 -6.05 1.60
CA ALA A 72 -5.40 -7.43 2.06
C ALA A 72 -5.50 -8.44 0.90
N GLN A 73 -6.45 -8.24 -0.03
CA GLN A 73 -6.58 -9.08 -1.22
C GLN A 73 -5.37 -8.93 -2.16
N ALA A 74 -4.87 -7.71 -2.35
CA ALA A 74 -3.66 -7.46 -3.13
C ALA A 74 -2.43 -8.14 -2.50
N CYS A 75 -2.22 -8.02 -1.18
CA CYS A 75 -1.13 -8.69 -0.45
C CYS A 75 -1.17 -10.19 -0.69
N LEU A 76 -2.33 -10.83 -0.50
CA LEU A 76 -2.47 -12.27 -0.70
C LEU A 76 -2.13 -12.69 -2.12
N PHE A 77 -2.61 -11.93 -3.12
CA PHE A 77 -2.32 -12.23 -4.52
C PHE A 77 -0.82 -12.08 -4.84
N LEU A 78 -0.18 -11.01 -4.37
CA LEU A 78 1.24 -10.79 -4.56
C LEU A 78 2.08 -11.84 -3.82
N GLU A 79 1.70 -12.25 -2.61
CA GLU A 79 2.32 -13.39 -1.91
C GLU A 79 2.29 -14.66 -2.79
N THR A 80 1.19 -14.92 -3.53
CA THR A 80 1.14 -16.05 -4.49
C THR A 80 2.02 -15.88 -5.73
N MET A 81 2.33 -14.63 -6.12
CA MET A 81 3.24 -14.31 -7.24
C MET A 81 4.72 -14.35 -6.82
N GLY A 82 5.01 -14.66 -5.56
CA GLY A 82 6.37 -14.78 -5.03
C GLY A 82 6.92 -13.51 -4.37
N TYR A 83 6.06 -12.52 -4.08
CA TYR A 83 6.47 -11.37 -3.27
C TYR A 83 6.64 -11.81 -1.82
N SER A 84 7.85 -11.65 -1.30
CA SER A 84 8.25 -12.23 -0.01
C SER A 84 7.80 -11.41 1.20
N ASN A 85 7.56 -10.11 1.03
CA ASN A 85 7.34 -9.18 2.15
C ASN A 85 6.23 -8.15 1.86
N CYS A 86 4.99 -8.62 1.79
CA CYS A 86 3.80 -7.77 1.63
C CYS A 86 3.17 -7.43 3.00
N LYS A 87 3.07 -6.14 3.31
CA LYS A 87 2.43 -5.60 4.53
C LYS A 87 1.14 -4.86 4.19
N ASN A 88 0.03 -5.30 4.77
CA ASN A 88 -1.26 -4.60 4.63
C ASN A 88 -1.37 -3.45 5.63
N VAL A 89 -1.77 -2.26 5.16
CA VAL A 89 -2.00 -1.12 6.04
C VAL A 89 -3.35 -1.21 6.73
N THR A 90 -3.33 -1.39 8.05
CA THR A 90 -4.55 -1.45 8.87
C THR A 90 -5.25 -0.10 8.88
N GLY A 91 -6.54 -0.09 8.52
CA GLY A 91 -7.35 1.13 8.43
C GLY A 91 -7.14 1.97 7.16
N GLY A 92 -6.13 1.66 6.35
CA GLY A 92 -5.88 2.30 5.04
C GLY A 92 -5.75 3.82 5.10
N ILE A 93 -6.12 4.48 3.99
CA ILE A 93 -6.04 5.94 3.86
C ILE A 93 -6.96 6.68 4.86
N LEU A 94 -8.05 6.06 5.29
CA LEU A 94 -8.97 6.66 6.27
C LEU A 94 -8.30 6.84 7.63
N ALA A 95 -7.60 5.80 8.10
CA ALA A 95 -6.81 5.90 9.33
C ALA A 95 -5.70 6.95 9.21
N TRP A 96 -5.08 7.06 8.03
CA TRP A 96 -4.09 8.10 7.77
C TRP A 96 -4.70 9.50 7.87
N GLN A 97 -5.86 9.72 7.25
CA GLN A 97 -6.56 11.01 7.31
C GLN A 97 -7.04 11.34 8.73
N GLU A 98 -7.49 10.36 9.50
CA GLU A 98 -7.90 10.57 10.89
C GLU A 98 -6.72 10.99 11.78
N ALA A 99 -5.57 10.34 11.61
CA ALA A 99 -4.36 10.62 12.40
C ALA A 99 -3.60 11.87 11.93
N TYR A 100 -3.52 12.12 10.62
CA TYR A 100 -2.62 13.10 10.00
C TYR A 100 -3.27 14.01 8.96
N GLY A 101 -4.55 13.82 8.65
CA GLY A 101 -5.26 14.57 7.59
C GLY A 101 -5.74 15.97 7.99
N ARG A 102 -5.36 16.49 9.16
CA ARG A 102 -5.61 17.89 9.52
C ARG A 102 -4.42 18.76 9.12
N GLN A 103 -4.57 19.47 8.00
CA GLN A 103 -4.03 20.82 7.81
C GLN A 103 -5.18 21.81 7.75
#